data_AF-A0A6H2ENT0-F1
#
_entry.id   AF-A0A6H2ENT0-F1
#
_cell.length_a   1.000
_cell.length_b   1.000
_cell.length_c   1.000
_cell.angle_alpha   90.00
_cell.angle_beta   90.00
_cell.angle_gamma   90.00
#
_symmetry.space_group_name_H-M   'P 1'
#
loop_
_entity.id
_entity.type
_entity.pdbx_description
1 polymer ?
#
loop_
_entity_poly.entity_id
_entity_poly.type
_entity_poly.pdbx_seq_one_letter_code
_entity_poly.pdbx_strand_id
1 'polypeptide(L)' 'MTYVQWVFETYFGMTPTVARARMLTVHRQGRAVVASGGRESMERHVQALHGYGLRATLEQED' A
#
# COMPACT_ATOMS: atom_id res chain seq x y z
N MET A 1 -1.43 -5.35 -12.26
CA MET A 1 -1.68 -3.89 -12.20
C MET A 1 -0.34 -3.16 -12.00
N THR A 2 0.30 -2.77 -13.11
CA THR A 2 1.67 -2.20 -13.13
C THR A 2 1.80 -0.89 -12.35
N TYR A 3 0.76 -0.04 -12.34
CA TYR A 3 0.78 1.23 -11.61
C TYR A 3 0.83 1.07 -10.09
N VAL A 4 -0.02 0.21 -9.53
CA VAL A 4 -0.04 -0.08 -8.08
C VAL A 4 1.29 -0.66 -7.63
N GLN A 5 1.88 -1.55 -8.43
CA GLN A 5 3.20 -2.10 -8.17
C GLN A 5 4.25 -0.98 -8.14
N TRP A 6 4.26 -0.09 -9.14
CA TRP A 6 5.18 1.04 -9.20
C TRP A 6 5.06 1.98 -8.00
N VAL A 7 3.84 2.25 -7.52
CA VAL A 7 3.63 3.03 -6.28
C VAL A 7 4.23 2.32 -5.08
N PHE A 8 4.08 1.00 -4.97
CA PHE A 8 4.68 0.23 -3.87
C PHE A 8 6.21 0.24 -3.93
N GLU A 9 6.79 0.17 -5.12
CA GLU A 9 8.25 0.27 -5.31
C GLU A 9 8.76 1.68 -4.98
N THR A 10 8.08 2.72 -5.46
CA THR A 10 8.56 4.11 -5.37
C THR A 10 8.32 4.74 -4.00
N TYR A 11 7.12 4.57 -3.44
CA TYR A 11 6.72 5.23 -2.19
C TYR A 11 7.11 4.42 -0.94
N PHE A 12 6.93 3.10 -0.98
CA PHE A 12 7.26 2.23 0.15
C PHE A 12 8.65 1.59 0.03
N GLY A 13 9.36 1.79 -1.08
CA GLY A 13 10.68 1.19 -1.29
C GLY A 13 10.66 -0.33 -1.38
N MET A 14 9.50 -0.94 -1.70
CA MET A 14 9.39 -2.39 -1.81
C MET A 14 10.21 -2.91 -2.99
N THR A 15 10.82 -4.08 -2.83
CA THR A 15 11.46 -4.76 -3.96
C THR A 15 10.39 -5.15 -5.01
N PRO A 16 10.75 -5.26 -6.30
CA PRO A 16 9.79 -5.59 -7.37
C PRO A 16 9.00 -6.86 -7.08
N THR A 17 9.65 -7.87 -6.46
CA THR A 17 9.02 -9.14 -6.09
C THR A 17 7.95 -8.96 -5.02
N VAL A 18 8.23 -8.18 -3.97
CA VAL A 18 7.29 -7.92 -2.87
C VAL A 18 6.15 -7.03 -3.34
N ALA A 19 6.46 -5.95 -4.07
CA ALA A 19 5.47 -5.06 -4.66
C ALA A 19 4.50 -5.83 -5.56
N ARG A 20 5.03 -6.73 -6.42
CA ARG A 20 4.22 -7.58 -7.29
C ARG A 20 3.31 -8.51 -6.49
N ALA A 21 3.84 -9.14 -5.43
CA ALA A 21 3.06 -10.01 -4.56
C ALA A 21 1.90 -9.26 -3.88
N ARG A 22 2.17 -8.08 -3.30
CA ARG A 22 1.14 -7.24 -2.65
C ARG A 22 0.11 -6.73 -3.64
N MET A 23 0.53 -6.32 -4.83
CA MET A 23 -0.38 -5.93 -5.90
C MET A 23 -1.28 -7.09 -6.32
N LEU A 24 -0.75 -8.31 -6.42
CA LEU A 24 -1.54 -9.52 -6.69
C LEU A 24 -2.56 -9.78 -5.59
N THR A 25 -2.20 -9.57 -4.32
CA THR A 25 -3.14 -9.65 -3.19
C THR A 25 -4.29 -8.65 -3.37
N VAL A 26 -3.99 -7.38 -3.67
CA VAL A 26 -5.04 -6.37 -3.96
C VAL A 26 -5.92 -6.81 -5.12
N HIS A 27 -5.33 -7.31 -6.20
CA HIS A 27 -6.08 -7.74 -7.38
C HIS A 27 -7.04 -8.92 -7.09
N ARG A 28 -6.62 -9.86 -6.24
CA ARG A 28 -7.40 -11.08 -5.94
C ARG A 28 -8.38 -10.90 -4.77
N GLN A 29 -7.98 -10.15 -3.75
CA GLN A 29 -8.70 -10.04 -2.47
C GLN A 29 -9.32 -8.66 -2.25
N GLY A 30 -9.07 -7.69 -3.14
CA GLY A 30 -9.56 -6.32 -3.05
C GLY A 30 -8.78 -5.43 -2.08
N ARG A 31 -7.95 -5.97 -1.19
CA ARG A 31 -7.13 -5.22 -0.22
C ARG A 31 -5.78 -5.89 0.06
N ALA A 32 -4.82 -5.12 0.54
CA ALA A 32 -3.54 -5.64 1.06
C ALA A 32 -2.96 -4.70 2.12
N VAL A 33 -2.30 -5.25 3.14
CA VAL A 33 -1.50 -4.47 4.10
C VAL A 33 -0.16 -4.12 3.47
N VAL A 34 0.17 -2.83 3.44
CA VAL A 34 1.38 -2.29 2.80
C VAL A 34 2.37 -1.66 3.78
N ALA A 35 1.90 -1.21 4.94
CA ALA A 35 2.70 -0.69 6.03
C ALA A 35 1.97 -0.91 7.37
N SER A 36 2.74 -1.02 8.46
CA SER A 36 2.25 -1.04 9.84
C SER A 36 3.15 -0.15 10.70
N GLY A 37 2.62 0.37 11.80
CA GLY A 37 3.35 1.25 12.71
C GLY A 37 2.47 2.26 13.42
N GLY A 38 3.09 3.32 13.95
CA GLY A 38 2.38 4.37 14.69
C GLY A 38 1.31 5.08 13.85
N ARG A 39 0.21 5.45 14.50
CA ARG A 39 -0.96 6.07 13.86
C ARG A 39 -0.62 7.25 12.94
N GLU A 40 0.22 8.17 13.40
CA GLU A 40 0.61 9.36 12.63
C GLU A 40 1.33 9.00 11.31
N SER A 41 2.22 8.02 11.34
CA SER A 41 2.90 7.54 10.12
C SER A 41 1.93 6.87 9.17
N MET A 42 0.97 6.09 9.69
CA MET A 42 -0.03 5.43 8.86
C MET A 42 -1.01 6.44 8.24
N GLU A 43 -1.42 7.49 8.96
CA GLU A 43 -2.24 8.59 8.43
C GLU A 43 -1.53 9.30 7.26
N ARG A 44 -0.21 9.52 7.37
CA ARG A 44 0.59 10.06 6.25
C ARG A 44 0.60 9.14 5.03
N HIS A 45 0.73 7.82 5.23
CA HIS A 45 0.68 6.86 4.13
C HIS A 45 -0.68 6.84 3.43
N VAL A 46 -1.78 6.89 4.17
CA VAL A 46 -3.13 6.95 3.58
C VAL A 46 -3.30 8.21 2.74
N GLN A 47 -2.89 9.37 3.26
CA GLN A 47 -2.98 10.62 2.53
C GLN A 47 -2.14 10.59 1.25
N ALA A 48 -0.92 10.07 1.30
CA ALA A 48 -0.07 9.92 0.13
C ALA A 48 -0.69 8.99 -0.92
N LEU A 49 -1.23 7.84 -0.49
CA LEU A 49 -1.88 6.89 -1.39
C LEU A 49 -3.11 7.48 -2.09
N HIS A 50 -3.93 8.28 -1.38
CA HIS A 50 -5.00 9.04 -2.01
C HIS A 50 -4.47 10.05 -3.04
N GLY A 51 -3.32 10.69 -2.78
CA GLY A 51 -2.62 11.53 -3.75
C GLY A 51 -2.17 10.79 -5.02
N TYR A 52 -1.82 9.50 -4.89
CA TYR A 52 -1.57 8.60 -6.02
C TYR A 52 -2.86 8.04 -6.67
N GLY A 53 -4.05 8.48 -6.23
CA GLY A 53 -5.33 7.95 -6.72
C GLY A 53 -5.65 6.54 -6.23
N LEU A 54 -4.94 6.03 -5.22
CA LEU A 54 -5.19 4.72 -4.61
C LEU A 54 -6.05 4.89 -3.37
N ARG A 55 -7.15 4.14 -3.28
CA ARG A 55 -7.97 4.10 -2.07
C ARG A 55 -7.22 3.33 -0.97
N ALA A 56 -7.03 3.95 0.18
CA ALA A 56 -6.36 3.36 1.33
C ALA A 56 -7.16 3.60 2.63
N THR A 57 -7.03 2.69 3.58
CA THR A 57 -7.71 2.76 4.89
C THR A 57 -6.75 2.34 6.00
N LEU A 58 -7.02 2.81 7.23
CA LEU A 58 -6.34 2.37 8.44
C LEU A 58 -7.19 1.34 9.17
N GLU A 59 -6.54 0.32 9.71
CA GLU A 59 -7.15 -0.71 10.56
C GLU A 59 -6.24 -0.84 11.80
N GLN A 60 -6.83 -0.91 12.98
CA GLN A 60 -6.08 -1.23 14.20
C GLN A 60 -5.79 -2.73 14.19
N GLU A 61 -4.52 -3.11 14.35
CA GLU A 61 -4.14 -4.50 14.58
C GLU A 61 -4.57 -4.88 16.00
N ASP A 62 -5.32 -5.97 16.14
CA ASP A 62 -5.81 -6.52 17.43
C ASP A 62 -4.69 -7.26 18.19
#